data_AF-A0A4Q0Z104-F1
#
_entry.id   AF-A0A4Q0Z104-F1
#
_cell.length_a   1.000
_cell.length_b   1.000
_cell.length_c   1.000
_cell.angle_alpha   90.00
_cell.angle_beta   90.00
_cell.angle_gamma   90.00
#
_symmetry.space_group_name_H-M   'P 1'
#
loop_
_entity.id
_entity.type
_entity.pdbx_description
1 polymer ?
#
loop_
_entity_poly.entity_id
_entity_poly.type
_entity_poly.pdbx_seq_one_letter_code
_entity_poly.pdbx_strand_id
1 'polypeptide(L)'
;MTLEHIKLQYDRLERHHKQALNTQDLISFLDLSHSLRIWVDMKNKIDELVEEQEIKLKLNNIVKNKALKKILKGATHQYLPIGNGVDSPNVQIKGIQIINRALNSDEVKKLYKAGPPKMQNSNLTFGKWLNSSIYEVPSNEEVHPHITISREIMIKRVANILGASHPQGTEFSEDTENRFDSYIKELHQLKIADGYPATYYQLLEISQEILEKVKIIFEK
;
A
#
# COMPACT_ATOMS: atom_id res chain seq x y z
N MET A 1 0.25 15.45 -17.60
CA MET A 1 1.10 15.86 -16.46
C MET A 1 2.56 15.66 -16.86
N THR A 2 3.43 16.66 -16.69
CA THR A 2 4.82 16.68 -17.18
C THR A 2 5.82 16.19 -16.11
N LEU A 3 7.05 15.83 -16.50
CA LEU A 3 8.12 15.47 -15.56
C LEU A 3 8.41 16.60 -14.55
N GLU A 4 8.39 17.85 -15.01
CA GLU A 4 8.54 19.04 -14.15
C GLU A 4 7.45 19.12 -13.09
N HIS A 5 6.19 18.80 -13.45
CA HIS A 5 5.10 18.76 -12.49
C HIS A 5 5.33 17.68 -11.43
N ILE A 6 5.81 16.50 -11.82
CA ILE A 6 6.08 15.40 -10.89
C ILE A 6 7.24 15.76 -9.95
N LYS A 7 8.28 16.42 -10.48
CA LYS A 7 9.40 16.94 -9.68
C LYS A 7 8.93 17.99 -8.67
N LEU A 8 8.04 18.90 -9.07
CA LEU A 8 7.42 19.85 -8.14
C LEU A 8 6.66 19.14 -7.01
N GLN A 9 5.90 18.09 -7.31
CA GLN A 9 5.19 17.33 -6.27
C GLN A 9 6.15 16.50 -5.39
N TYR A 10 7.31 16.11 -5.92
CA TYR A 10 8.39 15.48 -5.15
C TYR A 10 9.01 16.45 -4.14
N ASP A 11 9.39 17.64 -4.59
CA ASP A 11 9.96 18.66 -3.70
C ASP A 11 8.95 19.10 -2.62
N ARG A 12 7.66 19.18 -2.98
CA ARG A 12 6.57 19.43 -2.03
C ARG A 12 6.46 18.31 -1.00
N LEU A 13 6.43 17.04 -1.44
CA LEU A 13 6.37 15.90 -0.53
C LEU A 13 7.58 15.87 0.40
N GLU A 14 8.78 16.16 -0.11
CA GLU A 14 10.00 16.20 0.69
C GLU A 14 9.93 17.27 1.79
N ARG A 15 9.45 18.46 1.43
CA ARG A 15 9.26 19.56 2.38
C ARG A 15 8.27 19.18 3.48
N HIS A 16 7.10 18.67 3.11
CA HIS A 16 6.06 18.31 4.07
C HIS A 16 6.45 17.10 4.93
N HIS A 17 7.19 16.13 4.38
CA HIS A 17 7.76 15.02 5.15
C HIS A 17 8.72 15.53 6.23
N LYS A 18 9.70 16.37 5.85
CA LYS A 18 10.67 16.96 6.80
C LYS A 18 9.97 17.79 7.88
N GLN A 19 8.97 18.57 7.49
CA GLN A 19 8.20 19.38 8.42
C GLN A 19 7.43 18.51 9.43
N ALA A 20 6.66 17.53 8.95
CA ALA A 20 5.92 16.60 9.82
C ALA A 20 6.83 15.80 10.76
N LEU A 21 8.02 15.40 10.30
CA LEU A 21 9.01 14.72 11.13
C LEU A 21 9.55 15.60 12.26
N ASN A 22 9.76 16.90 11.98
CA ASN A 22 10.37 17.85 12.91
C ASN A 22 9.37 18.44 13.91
N THR A 23 8.20 18.87 13.46
CA THR A 23 7.24 19.59 14.29
C THR A 23 6.24 18.65 14.96
N GLN A 24 5.95 17.51 14.31
CA GLN A 24 5.08 16.44 14.82
C GLN A 24 3.67 16.93 15.22
N ASP A 25 3.19 18.01 14.60
CA ASP A 25 1.89 18.62 14.88
C ASP A 25 0.82 18.23 13.85
N LEU A 26 -0.45 18.42 14.22
CA LEU A 26 -1.61 18.08 13.40
C LEU A 26 -1.59 18.72 12.01
N ILE A 27 -1.19 20.00 11.91
CA ILE A 27 -1.21 20.77 10.66
C ILE A 27 -0.15 20.19 9.72
N SER A 28 1.04 19.91 10.23
CA SER A 28 2.10 19.32 9.42
C SER A 28 1.76 17.92 8.90
N PHE A 29 1.03 17.12 9.69
CA PHE A 29 0.50 15.83 9.22
C PHE A 29 -0.67 15.97 8.23
N LEU A 30 -1.51 17.00 8.38
CA LEU A 30 -2.55 17.33 7.41
C LEU A 30 -1.93 17.66 6.05
N ASP A 31 -0.95 18.56 6.02
CA ASP A 31 -0.24 18.94 4.80
C ASP A 31 0.49 17.74 4.14
N LEU A 32 1.09 16.87 4.96
CA LEU A 32 1.71 15.62 4.48
C LEU A 32 0.66 14.69 3.86
N SER A 33 -0.49 14.52 4.50
CA SER A 33 -1.57 13.66 4.00
C SER A 33 -2.13 14.16 2.66
N HIS A 34 -2.29 15.48 2.49
CA HIS A 34 -2.72 16.08 1.22
C HIS A 34 -1.66 15.93 0.14
N SER A 35 -0.38 16.11 0.48
CA SER A 35 0.72 15.87 -0.45
C SER A 35 0.69 14.42 -0.94
N LEU A 36 0.55 13.45 -0.03
CA LEU A 36 0.45 12.03 -0.38
C LEU A 36 -0.79 11.70 -1.24
N ARG A 37 -1.91 12.40 -1.05
CA ARG A 37 -3.11 12.20 -1.88
C ARG A 37 -2.85 12.56 -3.34
N ILE A 38 -2.13 13.65 -3.60
CA ILE A 38 -1.70 14.02 -4.95
C ILE A 38 -0.87 12.88 -5.58
N TRP A 39 0.00 12.23 -4.81
CA TRP A 39 0.77 11.07 -5.28
C TRP A 39 -0.09 9.86 -5.62
N VAL A 40 -1.18 9.63 -4.89
CA VAL A 40 -2.18 8.61 -5.21
C VAL A 40 -2.85 8.91 -6.56
N ASP A 41 -3.23 10.17 -6.80
CA ASP A 41 -3.87 10.57 -8.06
C ASP A 41 -2.90 10.46 -9.26
N MET A 42 -1.60 10.60 -9.00
CA MET A 42 -0.53 10.51 -10.00
C MET A 42 -0.07 9.09 -10.31
N LYS A 43 -0.59 8.06 -9.61
CA LYS A 43 -0.02 6.70 -9.63
C LYS A 43 0.13 6.09 -11.03
N ASN A 44 -0.86 6.29 -11.90
CA ASN A 44 -0.83 5.77 -13.27
C ASN A 44 0.26 6.47 -14.11
N LYS A 45 0.44 7.78 -13.91
CA LYS A 45 1.43 8.55 -14.64
C LYS A 45 2.86 8.20 -14.21
N ILE A 46 3.04 7.87 -12.93
CA ILE A 46 4.33 7.37 -12.42
C ILE A 46 4.63 6.00 -13.03
N ASP A 47 3.65 5.10 -13.09
CA ASP A 47 3.83 3.78 -13.73
C ASP A 47 4.20 3.92 -15.22
N GLU A 48 3.51 4.78 -15.97
CA GLU A 48 3.83 5.08 -17.38
C GLU A 48 5.27 5.59 -17.54
N LEU A 49 5.71 6.54 -16.71
CA LEU A 49 7.07 7.09 -16.79
C LEU A 49 8.15 6.08 -16.42
N VAL A 50 7.89 5.23 -15.43
CA VAL A 50 8.81 4.16 -15.03
C VAL A 50 8.96 3.15 -16.16
N GLU A 51 7.88 2.85 -16.88
CA GLU A 51 7.90 2.00 -18.07
C GLU A 51 8.66 2.66 -19.23
N GLU A 52 8.36 3.92 -19.56
CA GLU A 52 9.04 4.71 -20.61
C GLU A 52 10.56 4.82 -20.38
N GLN A 53 10.98 5.00 -19.13
CA GLN A 53 12.39 5.13 -18.76
C GLN A 53 13.07 3.79 -18.43
N GLU A 54 12.35 2.66 -18.56
CA GLU A 54 12.82 1.31 -18.19
C GLU A 54 13.42 1.25 -16.77
N ILE A 55 12.81 1.98 -15.82
CA ILE A 55 13.25 2.05 -14.43
C ILE A 55 12.60 0.93 -13.61
N LYS A 56 13.29 0.50 -12.54
CA LYS A 56 12.70 -0.39 -11.53
C LYS A 56 12.82 0.31 -10.18
N LEU A 57 11.68 0.77 -9.63
CA LEU A 57 11.65 1.53 -8.37
C LEU A 57 12.08 0.72 -7.14
N LYS A 58 12.06 -0.62 -7.19
CA LYS A 58 12.43 -1.51 -6.07
C LYS A 58 11.71 -1.14 -4.76
N LEU A 59 10.41 -0.85 -4.85
CA LEU A 59 9.56 -0.48 -3.72
C LEU A 59 9.47 -1.64 -2.72
N ASN A 60 9.70 -1.35 -1.44
CA ASN A 60 9.57 -2.34 -0.37
C ASN A 60 8.10 -2.48 0.06
N ASN A 61 7.62 -3.72 0.17
CA ASN A 61 6.29 -4.00 0.70
C ASN A 61 6.30 -4.45 2.18
N ILE A 62 7.48 -4.77 2.73
CA ILE A 62 7.66 -5.21 4.12
C ILE A 62 8.18 -4.02 4.93
N VAL A 63 7.49 -3.71 6.04
CA VAL A 63 7.91 -2.69 7.00
C VAL A 63 9.27 -3.07 7.59
N LYS A 64 10.32 -2.31 7.22
CA LYS A 64 11.71 -2.57 7.62
C LYS A 64 12.12 -1.86 8.91
N ASN A 65 11.18 -1.30 9.69
CA ASN A 65 11.61 -0.51 10.83
C ASN A 65 12.11 -1.39 12.01
N LYS A 66 13.39 -1.21 12.36
CA LYS A 66 14.00 -1.81 13.56
C LYS A 66 13.26 -1.38 14.84
N ALA A 67 12.63 -0.20 14.85
CA ALA A 67 11.78 0.26 15.94
C ALA A 67 10.51 -0.60 16.09
N LEU A 68 9.85 -0.95 14.98
CA LEU A 68 8.70 -1.88 14.97
C LEU A 68 9.09 -3.30 15.35
N LYS A 69 10.27 -3.80 14.95
CA LYS A 69 10.81 -5.09 15.44
C LYS A 69 11.03 -5.12 16.95
N LYS A 70 11.28 -3.98 17.59
CA LYS A 70 11.46 -3.87 19.05
C LYS A 70 10.10 -3.86 19.77
N ILE A 71 9.10 -3.24 19.17
CA ILE A 71 7.69 -3.23 19.63
C ILE A 71 7.03 -4.61 19.45
N LEU A 72 7.37 -5.34 18.38
CA LEU A 72 6.83 -6.66 18.06
C LEU A 72 7.62 -7.84 18.68
N LYS A 73 8.59 -7.57 19.55
CA LYS A 73 9.42 -8.61 20.18
C LYS A 73 8.60 -9.35 21.25
N GLY A 74 7.85 -10.35 20.81
CA GLY A 74 6.94 -11.16 21.65
C GLY A 74 5.63 -11.54 20.97
N ALA A 75 5.29 -10.94 19.82
CA ALA A 75 4.14 -11.35 19.03
C ALA A 75 4.50 -12.59 18.18
N THR A 76 4.28 -13.78 18.73
CA THR A 76 4.44 -15.05 18.01
C THR A 76 3.16 -15.38 17.27
N HIS A 77 2.92 -14.79 16.10
CA HIS A 77 2.09 -15.44 15.09
C HIS A 77 2.64 -15.13 13.69
N GLN A 78 3.20 -16.15 13.05
CA GLN A 78 3.25 -16.23 11.59
C GLN A 78 2.12 -17.17 11.19
N TYR A 79 1.02 -16.60 10.68
CA TYR A 79 -0.05 -17.36 10.08
C TYR A 79 0.17 -17.36 8.57
N LEU A 80 0.33 -18.54 7.98
CA LEU A 80 0.33 -18.74 6.52
C LEU A 80 -0.75 -19.75 6.17
N PRO A 81 -2.03 -19.34 6.07
CA PRO A 81 -3.06 -20.20 5.53
C PRO A 81 -2.96 -20.12 4.00
N ILE A 82 -2.64 -21.24 3.36
CA ILE A 82 -3.02 -21.39 1.94
C ILE A 82 -4.48 -21.86 1.95
N GLY A 83 -5.38 -20.94 2.30
CA GLY A 83 -6.82 -21.12 2.25
C GLY A 83 -7.37 -20.62 0.91
N ASN A 84 -8.37 -21.32 0.38
CA ASN A 84 -9.05 -20.95 -0.86
C ASN A 84 -9.63 -19.53 -0.74
N GLY A 85 -9.33 -18.64 -1.69
CA GLY A 85 -9.99 -17.33 -1.82
C GLY A 85 -9.32 -16.14 -1.11
N VAL A 86 -8.05 -16.20 -0.72
CA VAL A 86 -7.33 -15.06 -0.13
C VAL A 86 -6.20 -14.59 -1.03
N ASP A 87 -6.23 -13.32 -1.44
CA ASP A 87 -5.09 -12.68 -2.13
C ASP A 87 -3.96 -12.43 -1.13
N SER A 88 -2.84 -13.13 -1.32
CA SER A 88 -1.58 -12.82 -0.64
C SER A 88 -0.84 -11.72 -1.41
N PRO A 89 -0.47 -10.59 -0.78
CA PRO A 89 0.36 -9.58 -1.42
C PRO A 89 1.68 -10.21 -1.87
N ASN A 90 2.02 -10.04 -3.16
CA ASN A 90 3.23 -10.54 -3.83
C ASN A 90 3.25 -12.01 -4.28
N VAL A 91 2.16 -12.77 -4.12
CA VAL A 91 2.02 -14.09 -4.76
C VAL A 91 1.02 -13.96 -5.90
N GLN A 92 1.53 -13.83 -7.13
CA GLN A 92 0.66 -13.96 -8.30
C GLN A 92 0.49 -15.45 -8.62
N ILE A 93 -0.65 -16.04 -8.23
CA ILE A 93 -0.97 -17.41 -8.62
C ILE A 93 -1.47 -17.38 -10.08
N LYS A 94 -0.58 -17.73 -11.02
CA LYS A 94 -0.94 -17.94 -12.43
C LYS A 94 -1.14 -19.43 -12.69
N GLY A 95 -2.17 -19.77 -13.45
CA GLY A 95 -2.42 -21.14 -13.91
C GLY A 95 -3.33 -21.98 -13.02
N ILE A 96 -4.18 -21.37 -12.20
CA ILE A 96 -5.28 -22.11 -11.56
C ILE A 96 -6.29 -22.48 -12.65
N GLN A 97 -6.42 -23.78 -12.93
CA GLN A 97 -7.47 -24.31 -13.80
C GLN A 97 -8.44 -25.12 -12.96
N ILE A 98 -9.68 -24.65 -12.85
CA ILE A 98 -10.76 -25.39 -12.21
C ILE A 98 -11.42 -26.25 -13.29
N ILE A 99 -11.30 -27.57 -13.16
CA ILE A 99 -11.84 -28.53 -14.13
C ILE A 99 -12.95 -29.33 -13.45
N ASN A 100 -14.18 -29.18 -13.93
CA ASN A 100 -15.35 -29.86 -13.37
C ASN A 100 -15.53 -31.29 -13.94
N ARG A 101 -14.43 -32.04 -14.01
CA ARG A 101 -14.39 -33.47 -14.39
C ARG A 101 -13.07 -34.09 -13.94
N ALA A 102 -13.04 -35.42 -13.88
CA ALA A 102 -11.78 -36.14 -13.69
C ALA A 102 -10.81 -35.86 -14.85
N LEU A 103 -9.55 -35.60 -14.50
CA LEU A 103 -8.44 -35.51 -15.44
C LEU A 103 -8.04 -36.90 -15.92
N ASN A 104 -7.75 -37.05 -17.20
CA ASN A 104 -7.19 -38.30 -17.72
C ASN A 104 -5.67 -38.39 -17.49
N SER A 105 -5.12 -39.59 -17.62
CA SER A 105 -3.70 -39.89 -17.32
C SER A 105 -2.71 -39.03 -18.11
N ASP A 106 -3.05 -38.63 -19.33
CA ASP A 106 -2.18 -37.82 -20.19
C ASP A 106 -2.24 -36.33 -19.82
N GLU A 107 -3.39 -35.83 -19.38
CA GLU A 107 -3.55 -34.48 -18.84
C GLU A 107 -2.77 -34.33 -17.51
N VAL A 108 -2.85 -35.34 -16.62
CA VAL A 108 -2.07 -35.38 -15.38
C VAL A 108 -0.56 -35.39 -15.68
N LYS A 109 -0.12 -36.20 -16.67
CA LYS A 109 1.30 -36.20 -17.10
C LYS A 109 1.74 -34.86 -17.65
N LYS A 110 0.90 -34.15 -18.42
CA LYS A 110 1.22 -32.81 -18.93
C LYS A 110 1.36 -31.78 -17.81
N LEU A 111 0.46 -31.80 -16.83
CA LEU A 111 0.53 -30.93 -15.63
C LEU A 111 1.78 -31.23 -14.80
N TYR A 112 2.11 -32.51 -14.60
CA TYR A 112 3.32 -32.91 -13.89
C TYR A 112 4.60 -32.46 -14.61
N LYS A 113 4.63 -32.57 -15.95
CA LYS A 113 5.74 -32.10 -16.79
C LYS A 113 5.90 -30.57 -16.78
N ALA A 114 4.83 -29.81 -16.55
CA ALA A 114 4.91 -28.35 -16.39
C ALA A 114 5.70 -27.94 -15.14
N GLY A 115 5.85 -28.86 -14.17
CA GLY A 115 6.60 -28.66 -12.94
C GLY A 115 5.84 -27.82 -11.90
N PRO A 116 6.40 -27.70 -10.68
CA PRO A 116 5.79 -26.90 -9.63
C PRO A 116 5.73 -25.42 -10.07
N PRO A 117 4.70 -24.66 -9.64
CA PRO A 117 4.65 -23.23 -9.89
C PRO A 117 5.94 -22.58 -9.38
N LYS A 118 6.69 -21.96 -10.29
CA LYS A 118 7.93 -21.27 -9.94
C LYS A 118 7.60 -19.89 -9.42
N MET A 119 7.98 -19.61 -8.17
CA MET A 119 7.90 -18.27 -7.62
C MET A 119 8.81 -17.34 -8.41
N GLN A 120 8.22 -16.33 -9.04
CA GLN A 120 8.97 -15.26 -9.70
C GLN A 120 8.81 -13.98 -8.88
N ASN A 121 9.94 -13.42 -8.44
CA ASN A 121 9.94 -12.12 -7.78
C ASN A 121 9.70 -11.06 -8.86
N SER A 122 8.50 -10.50 -8.90
CA SER A 122 8.17 -9.36 -9.78
C SER A 122 8.32 -8.05 -8.99
N ASN A 123 8.89 -7.03 -9.63
CA ASN A 123 8.88 -5.69 -9.04
C ASN A 123 7.46 -5.15 -9.10
N LEU A 124 6.96 -4.64 -7.99
CA LEU A 124 5.68 -3.93 -7.99
C LEU A 124 5.82 -2.63 -8.77
N THR A 125 4.83 -2.35 -9.60
CA THR A 125 4.64 -0.99 -10.11
C THR A 125 4.22 -0.08 -8.94
N PHE A 126 4.37 1.23 -9.10
CA PHE A 126 3.98 2.20 -8.10
C PHE A 126 2.49 2.08 -7.75
N GLY A 127 1.63 1.93 -8.76
CA GLY A 127 0.19 1.72 -8.56
C GLY A 127 -0.11 0.43 -7.78
N LYS A 128 0.57 -0.69 -8.10
CA LYS A 128 0.41 -1.95 -7.36
C LYS A 128 0.92 -1.86 -5.92
N TRP A 129 2.00 -1.13 -5.69
CA TRP A 129 2.52 -0.89 -4.35
C TRP A 129 1.56 -0.07 -3.50
N LEU A 130 0.94 1.00 -4.03
CA LEU A 130 -0.08 1.77 -3.32
C LEU A 130 -1.32 0.94 -2.96
N ASN A 131 -1.72 0.04 -3.85
CA ASN A 131 -2.85 -0.87 -3.62
C ASN A 131 -2.55 -2.04 -2.69
N SER A 132 -1.28 -2.30 -2.39
CA SER A 132 -0.92 -3.39 -1.48
C SER A 132 -1.24 -3.04 -0.02
N SER A 133 -1.68 -4.05 0.72
CA SER A 133 -2.14 -3.92 2.11
C SER A 133 -1.00 -3.58 3.07
N ILE A 134 -1.33 -2.77 4.07
CA ILE A 134 -0.43 -2.43 5.19
C ILE A 134 -0.99 -3.01 6.49
N TYR A 135 -2.30 -2.84 6.71
CA TYR A 135 -2.99 -3.34 7.89
C TYR A 135 -4.03 -4.36 7.52
N GLU A 136 -4.23 -5.33 8.40
CA GLU A 136 -5.35 -6.25 8.43
C GLU A 136 -6.08 -6.00 9.74
N VAL A 137 -7.37 -5.67 9.67
CA VAL A 137 -8.22 -5.37 10.83
C VAL A 137 -9.40 -6.34 10.85
N PRO A 138 -9.88 -6.73 12.04
CA PRO A 138 -11.04 -7.61 12.14
C PRO A 138 -12.26 -6.93 11.51
N SER A 139 -13.05 -7.70 10.78
CA SER A 139 -14.28 -7.27 10.12
C SER A 139 -15.49 -7.91 10.79
N ASN A 140 -16.60 -7.18 10.81
CA ASN A 140 -17.86 -7.66 11.38
C ASN A 140 -18.61 -8.64 10.46
N GLU A 141 -18.09 -8.91 9.26
CA GLU A 141 -18.67 -9.87 8.32
C GLU A 141 -18.17 -11.30 8.62
N GLU A 142 -19.09 -12.23 8.93
CA GLU A 142 -18.73 -13.64 9.20
C GLU A 142 -18.01 -14.32 8.04
N VAL A 143 -18.28 -13.89 6.80
CA VAL A 143 -17.69 -14.45 5.57
C VAL A 143 -16.24 -13.96 5.36
N HIS A 144 -15.95 -12.73 5.77
CA HIS A 144 -14.65 -12.10 5.67
C HIS A 144 -14.28 -11.55 7.04
N PRO A 145 -13.71 -12.38 7.93
CA PRO A 145 -13.45 -12.01 9.34
C PRO A 145 -12.37 -10.94 9.48
N HIS A 146 -11.67 -10.62 8.40
CA HIS A 146 -10.67 -9.58 8.34
C HIS A 146 -10.82 -8.76 7.06
N ILE A 147 -10.56 -7.47 7.15
CA ILE A 147 -10.50 -6.54 6.03
C ILE A 147 -9.10 -5.94 5.96
N THR A 148 -8.60 -5.77 4.74
CA THR A 148 -7.26 -5.22 4.51
C THR A 148 -7.34 -3.74 4.12
N ILE A 149 -6.42 -2.95 4.66
CA ILE A 149 -6.29 -1.51 4.39
C ILE A 149 -5.02 -1.31 3.57
N SER A 150 -5.19 -0.82 2.34
CA SER A 150 -4.08 -0.47 1.44
C SER A 150 -3.44 0.87 1.79
N ARG A 151 -2.25 1.15 1.22
CA ARG A 151 -1.59 2.45 1.37
C ARG A 151 -2.47 3.58 0.82
N GLU A 152 -3.10 3.33 -0.33
CA GLU A 152 -4.03 4.26 -0.96
C GLU A 152 -5.22 4.61 -0.06
N ILE A 153 -5.89 3.59 0.50
CA ILE A 153 -7.02 3.81 1.41
C ILE A 153 -6.56 4.56 2.66
N MET A 154 -5.41 4.15 3.25
CA MET A 154 -4.84 4.83 4.40
C MET A 154 -4.61 6.33 4.13
N ILE A 155 -3.97 6.69 3.01
CA ILE A 155 -3.71 8.09 2.63
C ILE A 155 -5.01 8.86 2.46
N LYS A 156 -5.95 8.33 1.66
CA LYS A 156 -7.23 8.99 1.36
C LYS A 156 -8.06 9.22 2.62
N ARG A 157 -8.22 8.20 3.45
CA ARG A 157 -9.07 8.27 4.64
C ARG A 157 -8.45 9.09 5.77
N VAL A 158 -7.13 9.01 5.97
CA VAL A 158 -6.45 9.88 6.95
C VAL A 158 -6.58 11.34 6.53
N ALA A 159 -6.39 11.65 5.24
CA ALA A 159 -6.59 13.02 4.74
C ALA A 159 -8.00 13.53 5.05
N ASN A 160 -9.04 12.70 4.85
CA ASN A 160 -10.43 13.06 5.16
C ASN A 160 -10.70 13.27 6.67
N ILE A 161 -10.05 12.47 7.54
CA ILE A 161 -10.20 12.59 8.99
C ILE A 161 -9.50 13.84 9.53
N LEU A 162 -8.32 14.17 8.99
CA LEU A 162 -7.54 15.33 9.43
C LEU A 162 -8.08 16.65 8.86
N GLY A 163 -8.71 16.62 7.68
CA GLY A 163 -9.37 17.76 7.08
C GLY A 163 -10.44 17.29 6.10
N ALA A 164 -11.60 17.95 6.10
CA ALA A 164 -12.71 17.64 5.18
C ALA A 164 -12.34 18.03 3.72
N SER A 165 -11.42 17.28 3.12
CA SER A 165 -10.87 17.51 1.79
C SER A 165 -11.63 16.67 0.78
N HIS A 166 -12.47 17.33 -0.04
CA HIS A 166 -13.10 16.74 -1.21
C HIS A 166 -12.28 17.05 -2.47
N PRO A 167 -11.62 16.07 -3.11
CA PRO A 167 -11.23 16.22 -4.50
C PRO A 167 -12.50 16.22 -5.37
N GLN A 168 -12.56 17.11 -6.35
CA GLN A 168 -13.69 17.18 -7.27
C GLN A 168 -13.80 15.87 -8.07
N GLY A 169 -14.97 15.21 -8.03
CA GLY A 169 -15.34 14.11 -8.93
C GLY A 169 -15.39 12.68 -8.35
N THR A 170 -15.35 12.48 -7.03
CA THR A 170 -15.31 11.13 -6.39
C THR A 170 -16.58 10.70 -5.65
N GLU A 171 -17.74 11.30 -5.93
CA GLU A 171 -18.98 11.04 -5.16
C GLU A 171 -19.43 9.57 -5.15
N PHE A 172 -19.16 8.79 -6.22
CA PHE A 172 -19.59 7.39 -6.31
C PHE A 172 -18.60 6.37 -5.71
N SER A 173 -17.30 6.69 -5.64
CA SER A 173 -16.30 5.78 -5.03
C SER A 173 -16.28 5.87 -3.51
N GLU A 174 -16.80 6.96 -2.95
CA GLU A 174 -16.69 7.27 -1.52
C GLU A 174 -17.52 6.34 -0.65
N ASP A 175 -18.73 5.91 -1.02
CA ASP A 175 -19.53 5.01 -0.18
C ASP A 175 -18.81 3.69 0.14
N THR A 176 -18.09 3.12 -0.84
CA THR A 176 -17.30 1.91 -0.63
C THR A 176 -16.02 2.15 0.15
N GLU A 177 -15.44 3.35 0.10
CA GLU A 177 -14.23 3.72 0.84
C GLU A 177 -14.55 4.24 2.25
N ASN A 178 -15.74 4.79 2.48
CA ASN A 178 -16.23 5.34 3.75
C ASN A 178 -16.36 4.24 4.81
N ARG A 179 -16.60 2.99 4.41
CA ARG A 179 -16.60 1.84 5.33
C ARG A 179 -15.28 1.67 6.09
N PHE A 180 -14.19 2.25 5.59
CA PHE A 180 -12.89 2.19 6.25
C PHE A 180 -12.71 3.24 7.36
N ASP A 181 -13.61 4.22 7.49
CA ASP A 181 -13.44 5.35 8.41
C ASP A 181 -13.39 4.95 9.88
N SER A 182 -14.23 4.01 10.30
CA SER A 182 -14.23 3.51 11.68
C SER A 182 -12.86 2.92 12.02
N TYR A 183 -12.35 2.05 11.15
CA TYR A 183 -11.05 1.40 11.33
C TYR A 183 -9.90 2.40 11.31
N ILE A 184 -9.94 3.42 10.45
CA ILE A 184 -8.89 4.45 10.40
C ILE A 184 -8.95 5.35 11.64
N LYS A 185 -10.14 5.67 12.16
CA LYS A 185 -10.30 6.41 13.43
C LYS A 185 -9.75 5.61 14.61
N GLU A 186 -10.03 4.30 14.67
CA GLU A 186 -9.46 3.41 15.69
C GLU A 186 -7.93 3.36 15.60
N LEU A 187 -7.38 3.19 14.39
CA LEU A 187 -5.92 3.22 14.16
C LEU A 187 -5.32 4.58 14.51
N HIS A 188 -6.04 5.68 14.31
CA HIS A 188 -5.58 7.03 14.66
C HIS A 188 -5.57 7.26 16.17
N GLN A 189 -6.49 6.65 16.91
CA GLN A 189 -6.49 6.67 18.37
C GLN A 189 -5.37 5.81 18.97
N LEU A 190 -4.96 4.75 18.26
CA LEU A 190 -3.86 3.91 18.69
C LEU A 190 -2.53 4.70 18.65
N LYS A 191 -1.96 4.92 19.83
CA LYS A 191 -0.68 5.62 19.97
C LYS A 191 0.49 4.64 19.89
N ILE A 192 1.49 4.96 19.08
CA ILE A 192 2.72 4.18 18.93
C ILE A 192 3.91 5.07 19.28
N ALA A 193 4.94 4.50 19.93
CA ALA A 193 6.15 5.18 20.36
C ALA A 193 5.85 6.39 21.27
N ASP A 194 6.38 7.58 20.95
CA ASP A 194 6.30 8.81 21.75
C ASP A 194 4.89 9.45 21.82
N GLY A 195 3.83 8.64 21.71
CA GLY A 195 2.44 9.09 21.86
C GLY A 195 1.74 9.51 20.57
N TYR A 196 2.31 9.20 19.40
CA TYR A 196 1.75 9.59 18.10
C TYR A 196 0.74 8.59 17.55
N PRO A 197 -0.33 9.04 16.87
CA PRO A 197 -1.22 8.17 16.09
C PRO A 197 -0.45 7.20 15.18
N ALA A 198 -0.86 5.93 15.14
CA ALA A 198 -0.29 4.93 14.23
C ALA A 198 -0.38 5.37 12.76
N THR A 199 -1.45 6.07 12.41
CA THR A 199 -1.69 6.64 11.08
C THR A 199 -0.61 7.65 10.67
N TYR A 200 -0.11 8.48 11.59
CA TYR A 200 0.96 9.45 11.32
C TYR A 200 2.29 8.78 11.01
N TYR A 201 2.62 7.77 11.80
CA TYR A 201 3.79 6.94 11.55
C TYR A 201 3.70 6.29 10.16
N GLN A 202 2.51 5.80 9.79
CA GLN A 202 2.32 5.19 8.47
C GLN A 202 2.51 6.19 7.32
N LEU A 203 2.00 7.41 7.45
CA LEU A 203 2.21 8.46 6.43
C LEU A 203 3.70 8.81 6.27
N LEU A 204 4.45 8.89 7.38
CA LEU A 204 5.90 9.13 7.34
C LEU A 204 6.64 7.99 6.64
N GLU A 205 6.29 6.73 6.94
CA GLU A 205 6.90 5.57 6.28
C GLU A 205 6.61 5.55 4.77
N ILE A 206 5.35 5.78 4.38
CA ILE A 206 4.96 5.82 2.97
C ILE A 206 5.71 6.94 2.25
N SER A 207 5.69 8.16 2.79
CA SER A 207 6.35 9.31 2.17
C SER A 207 7.87 9.12 2.05
N GLN A 208 8.52 8.56 3.08
CA GLN A 208 9.95 8.24 3.02
C GLN A 208 10.26 7.25 1.89
N GLU A 209 9.48 6.17 1.76
CA GLU A 209 9.70 5.17 0.71
C GLU A 209 9.51 5.79 -0.69
N ILE A 210 8.50 6.64 -0.88
CA ILE A 210 8.31 7.39 -2.14
C ILE A 210 9.54 8.27 -2.42
N LEU A 211 9.98 9.05 -1.43
CA LEU A 211 11.11 9.97 -1.58
C LEU A 211 12.40 9.24 -1.94
N GLU A 212 12.67 8.09 -1.33
CA GLU A 212 13.87 7.30 -1.62
C GLU A 212 13.83 6.62 -2.98
N LYS A 213 12.69 6.01 -3.33
CA LYS A 213 12.61 5.11 -4.49
C LYS A 213 12.27 5.83 -5.77
N VAL A 214 11.49 6.91 -5.71
CA VAL A 214 11.08 7.68 -6.89
C VAL A 214 12.17 8.67 -7.32
N LYS A 215 13.10 9.03 -6.44
CA LYS A 215 14.22 9.96 -6.75
C LYS A 215 14.96 9.59 -8.05
N ILE A 216 15.12 8.29 -8.31
CA ILE A 216 15.79 7.75 -9.49
C ILE A 216 15.18 8.21 -10.82
N ILE A 217 13.89 8.58 -10.85
CA ILE A 217 13.21 9.11 -12.05
C ILE A 217 13.81 10.46 -12.46
N PHE A 218 14.37 11.23 -11.52
CA PHE A 218 14.92 12.56 -11.79
C PHE A 218 16.45 12.56 -11.95
N GLU A 219 17.10 11.41 -11.74
CA GLU A 219 18.55 11.25 -11.81
C GLU A 219 19.01 10.62 -13.14
N LYS A 220 18.07 10.16 -13.97
CA LYS A 220 18.31 9.79 -15.37
C LYS A 220 18.14 11.01 -16.29
#